data_AF-A0A2S4LX18-F1
#
_entry.id   AF-A0A2S4LX18-F1
#
_cell.length_a   1.000
_cell.length_b   1.000
_cell.length_c   1.000
_cell.angle_alpha   90.00
_cell.angle_beta   90.00
_cell.angle_gamma   90.00
#
_symmetry.space_group_name_H-M   'P 1'
#
loop_
_entity.id
_entity.type
_entity.pdbx_description
1 polymer ?
#
loop_
_entity_poly.entity_id
_entity_poly.type
_entity_poly.pdbx_seq_one_letter_code
_entity_poly.pdbx_strand_id
1 'polypeptide(L)'
;MRRVIAAAGMLSLALLATGCVQQSRERVIVVSPEPGRGPAITKRITPDGAGGLFLPDGSRVEVDRAGGFTLPNGDYVRRDASGALNLPNGSRCLPDGQGGYGCP
;
A
#
# COMPACT_ATOMS: atom_id res chain seq x y z
N MET A 1 63.29 -32.97 32.21
CA MET A 1 62.74 -31.59 32.10
C MET A 1 61.76 -31.54 30.92
N ARG A 2 60.46 -31.33 31.21
CA ARG A 2 59.35 -31.03 30.27
C ARG A 2 59.09 -32.11 29.19
N ARG A 3 57.88 -32.60 28.94
CA ARG A 3 56.79 -31.80 28.36
C ARG A 3 55.43 -32.52 28.45
N VAL A 4 54.51 -31.84 29.12
CA VAL A 4 53.11 -31.53 28.76
C VAL A 4 52.12 -32.68 28.55
N ILE A 5 51.19 -32.76 29.52
CA ILE A 5 49.89 -33.44 29.46
C ILE A 5 48.89 -32.53 28.73
N ALA A 6 48.21 -33.06 27.73
CA ALA A 6 46.96 -32.56 27.13
C ALA A 6 46.66 -33.48 25.92
N ALA A 7 45.45 -33.78 25.48
CA ALA A 7 44.09 -33.61 25.94
C ALA A 7 43.28 -34.43 24.92
N ALA A 8 42.24 -35.13 25.32
CA ALA A 8 41.22 -35.60 24.38
C ALA A 8 39.91 -35.73 25.15
N GLY A 9 39.35 -34.57 25.49
CA GLY A 9 38.02 -34.43 26.04
C GLY A 9 36.96 -34.82 25.02
N MET A 10 35.95 -35.50 25.54
CA MET A 10 34.70 -35.85 24.87
C MET A 10 34.04 -34.62 24.26
N LEU A 11 33.61 -34.70 23.00
CA LEU A 11 32.64 -33.77 22.44
C LEU A 11 31.63 -34.56 21.59
N SER A 12 30.59 -35.03 22.28
CA SER A 12 29.41 -35.67 21.71
C SER A 12 28.69 -34.65 20.82
N LEU A 13 28.61 -34.95 19.52
CA LEU A 13 27.90 -34.12 18.54
C LEU A 13 26.38 -34.25 18.75
N ALA A 14 25.78 -33.23 19.33
CA ALA A 14 24.34 -33.03 19.38
C ALA A 14 23.86 -32.45 18.04
N LEU A 15 23.22 -33.29 17.21
CA LEU A 15 22.52 -32.83 16.01
C LEU A 15 21.04 -32.62 16.35
N LEU A 16 20.71 -31.34 16.55
CA LEU A 16 19.35 -30.80 16.65
C LEU A 16 18.63 -31.02 15.31
N ALA A 17 17.73 -32.00 15.25
CA ALA A 17 16.77 -32.11 14.17
C ALA A 17 15.73 -30.99 14.33
N THR A 18 15.94 -29.93 13.56
CA THR A 18 15.06 -28.79 13.37
C THR A 18 13.68 -29.23 12.92
N GLY A 19 12.66 -28.77 13.65
CA GLY A 19 11.26 -28.97 13.32
C GLY A 19 10.87 -28.23 12.05
N CYS A 20 10.25 -28.96 11.12
CA CYS A 20 9.37 -28.40 10.11
C CYS A 20 7.95 -28.85 10.45
N VAL A 21 7.36 -28.24 11.47
CA VAL A 21 5.90 -28.24 11.65
C VAL A 21 5.35 -27.39 10.52
N GLN A 22 5.01 -28.05 9.42
CA GLN A 22 4.26 -27.50 8.30
C GLN A 22 2.79 -27.36 8.74
N GLN A 23 2.53 -26.46 9.70
CA GLN A 23 1.18 -26.11 10.10
C GLN A 23 0.66 -25.07 9.12
N SER A 24 0.11 -25.57 8.02
CA SER A 24 -0.82 -24.84 7.15
C SER A 24 -2.08 -24.52 7.96
N ARG A 25 -1.97 -23.58 8.91
CA ARG A 25 -3.12 -22.92 9.50
C ARG A 25 -3.61 -21.94 8.45
N GLU A 26 -4.54 -22.43 7.64
CA GLU A 26 -5.53 -21.65 6.91
C GLU A 26 -5.85 -20.40 7.72
N ARG A 27 -5.30 -19.24 7.33
CA ARG A 27 -5.76 -17.96 7.86
C ARG A 27 -7.14 -17.78 7.27
N VAL A 28 -8.15 -18.23 8.02
CA VAL A 28 -9.48 -17.66 7.92
C VAL A 28 -9.28 -16.16 8.17
N ILE A 29 -9.30 -15.38 7.09
CA ILE A 29 -9.35 -13.92 7.20
C ILE A 29 -10.75 -13.62 7.73
N VAL A 30 -10.88 -13.63 9.06
CA VAL A 30 -11.97 -12.92 9.72
C VAL A 30 -11.69 -11.46 9.46
N VAL A 31 -12.34 -10.89 8.45
CA VAL A 31 -12.41 -9.44 8.28
C VAL A 31 -13.23 -8.92 9.45
N SER A 32 -12.56 -8.72 10.58
CA SER A 32 -13.07 -7.86 11.64
C SER A 32 -13.12 -6.46 11.03
N PRO A 33 -14.27 -5.77 10.97
CA PRO A 33 -14.30 -4.37 10.57
C PRO A 33 -13.52 -3.58 11.62
N GLU A 34 -12.29 -3.19 11.29
CA GLU A 34 -11.47 -2.31 12.12
C GLU A 34 -12.24 -0.99 12.33
N PRO A 35 -12.54 -0.60 13.57
CA PRO A 35 -13.05 0.73 13.86
C PRO A 35 -11.90 1.71 13.63
N GLY A 36 -11.93 2.42 12.51
CA GLY A 36 -10.87 3.35 12.10
C GLY A 36 -10.43 3.23 10.64
N ARG A 37 -10.95 2.26 9.89
CA ARG A 37 -10.73 2.21 8.45
C ARG A 37 -11.48 3.40 7.82
N GLY A 38 -10.73 4.41 7.37
CA GLY A 38 -11.25 5.44 6.46
C GLY A 38 -11.96 4.81 5.26
N PRO A 39 -12.68 5.60 4.44
CA PRO A 39 -13.46 5.05 3.32
C PRO A 39 -12.63 4.05 2.54
N ALA A 40 -13.17 2.84 2.33
CA ALA A 40 -12.51 1.83 1.54
C ALA A 40 -12.25 2.42 0.15
N ILE A 41 -10.98 2.45 -0.27
CA ILE A 41 -10.63 2.99 -1.57
C ILE A 41 -11.11 2.02 -2.63
N THR A 42 -12.22 2.33 -3.29
CA THR A 42 -12.83 1.48 -4.32
C THR A 42 -12.32 1.83 -5.71
N LYS A 43 -11.90 3.09 -5.92
CA LYS A 43 -11.40 3.59 -7.20
C LYS A 43 -10.13 4.41 -6.99
N ARG A 44 -9.21 4.37 -7.96
CA ARG A 44 -7.94 5.09 -7.89
C ARG A 44 -7.74 5.95 -9.14
N ILE A 45 -7.33 7.19 -8.92
CA ILE A 45 -6.84 8.12 -9.95
C ILE A 45 -5.31 8.12 -9.84
N THR A 46 -4.61 7.93 -10.97
CA THR A 46 -3.15 7.81 -10.98
C THR A 46 -2.50 8.92 -11.80
N PRO A 47 -1.31 9.41 -11.42
CA PRO A 47 -0.58 10.37 -12.24
C PRO A 47 -0.15 9.72 -13.57
N ASP A 48 -0.16 10.50 -14.65
CA ASP A 48 0.32 10.06 -15.96
C ASP A 48 1.84 10.25 -16.16
N GLY A 49 2.49 10.99 -15.25
CA GLY A 49 3.91 11.36 -15.34
C GLY A 49 4.23 12.59 -16.18
N ALA A 50 3.22 13.24 -16.79
CA ALA A 50 3.35 14.38 -17.69
C ALA A 50 2.41 15.55 -17.34
N GLY A 51 2.04 15.67 -16.06
CA GLY A 51 1.17 16.75 -15.56
C GLY A 51 -0.33 16.48 -15.72
N GLY A 52 -0.71 15.25 -16.05
CA GLY A 52 -2.08 14.78 -16.12
C GLY A 52 -2.38 13.66 -15.12
N LEU A 53 -3.61 13.14 -15.21
CA LEU A 53 -4.11 12.04 -14.41
C LEU A 53 -4.83 11.03 -15.31
N PHE A 54 -4.70 9.75 -14.99
CA PHE A 54 -5.57 8.69 -15.49
C PHE A 54 -6.72 8.48 -14.52
N LEU A 55 -7.95 8.53 -15.05
CA LEU A 55 -9.17 8.25 -14.30
C LEU A 55 -9.44 6.74 -14.24
N PRO A 56 -10.33 6.27 -13.34
CA PRO A 56 -10.64 4.84 -13.22
C PRO A 56 -11.29 4.21 -14.46
N ASP A 57 -11.81 5.03 -15.37
CA ASP A 57 -12.33 4.60 -16.67
C ASP A 57 -11.25 4.49 -17.76
N GLY A 58 -9.99 4.82 -17.43
CA GLY A 58 -8.84 4.79 -18.34
C GLY A 58 -8.63 6.08 -19.14
N SER A 59 -9.54 7.05 -19.04
CA SER A 59 -9.35 8.35 -19.70
C SER A 59 -8.24 9.17 -19.05
N ARG A 60 -7.57 9.99 -19.86
CA ARG A 60 -6.54 10.93 -19.40
C ARG A 60 -7.13 12.34 -19.34
N VAL A 61 -6.86 13.03 -18.24
CA VAL A 61 -7.18 14.45 -18.06
C VAL A 61 -5.90 15.24 -17.77
N GLU A 62 -5.86 16.50 -18.19
CA GLU A 62 -4.77 17.42 -17.87
C GLU A 62 -5.10 18.19 -16.59
N VAL A 63 -4.11 18.33 -15.71
CA VAL A 63 -4.27 19.11 -14.47
C VAL A 63 -3.97 20.57 -14.77
N ASP A 64 -4.86 21.45 -14.35
CA ASP A 64 -4.69 22.89 -14.53
C ASP A 64 -3.80 23.52 -13.44
N ARG A 65 -3.59 24.84 -13.55
CA ARG A 65 -2.76 25.59 -12.59
C ARG A 65 -3.33 25.63 -11.18
N ALA A 66 -4.63 25.42 -11.00
CA ALA A 66 -5.27 25.32 -9.70
C ALA A 66 -5.17 23.90 -9.10
N GLY A 67 -4.60 22.95 -9.84
CA GLY A 67 -4.47 21.56 -9.45
C GLY A 67 -5.76 20.74 -9.64
N GLY A 68 -6.78 21.30 -10.27
CA GLY A 68 -7.99 20.59 -10.67
C GLY A 68 -7.95 20.19 -12.14
N PHE A 69 -9.08 19.69 -12.66
CA PHE A 69 -9.20 19.27 -14.06
C PHE A 69 -10.66 19.22 -14.50
N THR A 70 -10.87 19.22 -15.81
CA THR A 70 -12.20 19.05 -16.42
C THR A 70 -12.38 17.61 -16.87
N LEU A 71 -13.49 17.00 -16.49
CA LEU A 71 -13.90 15.67 -16.91
C LEU A 71 -14.36 15.68 -18.38
N PRO A 72 -14.35 14.52 -19.08
CA PRO A 72 -14.84 14.45 -20.46
C PRO A 72 -16.29 14.92 -20.66
N ASN A 73 -17.11 14.88 -19.60
CA ASN A 73 -18.49 15.36 -19.60
C ASN A 73 -18.62 16.89 -19.39
N GLY A 74 -17.50 17.61 -19.21
CA GLY A 74 -17.46 19.06 -19.01
C GLY A 74 -17.48 19.52 -17.55
N ASP A 75 -17.70 18.64 -16.59
CA ASP A 75 -17.69 19.01 -15.18
C ASP A 75 -16.26 19.27 -14.66
N TYR A 76 -16.13 20.19 -13.70
CA TYR A 76 -14.84 20.52 -13.10
C TYR A 76 -14.63 19.85 -11.74
N VAL A 77 -13.51 19.14 -11.59
CA VAL A 77 -13.06 18.56 -10.32
C VAL A 77 -12.10 19.54 -9.65
N ARG A 78 -12.44 19.97 -8.43
CA ARG A 78 -11.66 20.96 -7.68
C ARG A 78 -10.73 20.29 -6.68
N ARG A 79 -9.46 20.66 -6.71
CA ARG A 79 -8.53 20.38 -5.60
C ARG A 79 -8.73 21.38 -4.47
N ASP A 80 -8.91 20.90 -3.25
CA ASP A 80 -9.01 21.76 -2.06
C ASP A 80 -7.67 22.01 -1.36
N ALA A 81 -7.72 22.81 -0.29
CA ALA A 81 -6.54 23.17 0.50
C ALA A 81 -5.87 21.99 1.21
N SER A 82 -6.60 20.90 1.50
CA SER A 82 -5.99 19.68 2.04
C SER A 82 -5.40 18.79 0.93
N GLY A 83 -5.52 19.23 -0.31
CA GLY A 83 -5.05 18.54 -1.49
C GLY A 83 -5.97 17.44 -1.98
N ALA A 84 -7.18 17.29 -1.43
CA ALA A 84 -8.13 16.30 -1.92
C ALA A 84 -8.88 16.81 -3.16
N LEU A 85 -9.35 15.88 -3.99
CA LEU A 85 -10.18 16.18 -5.15
C LEU A 85 -11.66 16.09 -4.76
N ASN A 86 -12.41 17.15 -5.01
CA ASN A 86 -13.84 17.22 -4.78
C ASN A 86 -14.55 17.00 -6.13
N LEU A 87 -15.22 15.87 -6.24
CA LEU A 87 -15.95 15.49 -7.43
C LEU A 87 -17.31 16.21 -7.47
N PRO A 88 -17.85 16.48 -8.67
CA PRO A 88 -19.17 17.09 -8.84
C PRO A 88 -20.31 16.32 -8.15
N ASN A 89 -20.15 15.01 -7.99
CA ASN A 89 -21.11 14.14 -7.30
C ASN A 89 -21.01 14.21 -5.75
N GLY A 90 -20.18 15.12 -5.21
CA GLY A 90 -19.98 15.30 -3.76
C GLY A 90 -18.97 14.33 -3.13
N SER A 91 -18.46 13.35 -3.88
CA SER A 91 -17.41 12.45 -3.38
C SER A 91 -16.08 13.17 -3.27
N ARG A 92 -15.25 12.74 -2.32
CA ARG A 92 -13.92 13.31 -2.09
C ARG A 92 -12.86 12.24 -2.24
N CYS A 93 -11.93 12.43 -3.17
CA CYS A 93 -10.79 11.54 -3.33
C CYS A 93 -9.58 12.09 -2.60
N LEU A 94 -9.02 11.29 -1.70
CA LEU A 94 -7.91 11.68 -0.83
C LEU A 94 -6.57 11.32 -1.48
N PRO A 95 -5.50 12.11 -1.30
CA PRO A 95 -4.16 11.72 -1.71
C PRO A 95 -3.78 10.36 -1.12
N ASP A 96 -3.26 9.45 -1.94
CA ASP A 96 -2.95 8.07 -1.53
C ASP A 96 -1.51 7.86 -1.04
N GLY A 97 -0.70 8.94 -0.99
CA GLY A 97 0.71 8.90 -0.62
C GLY A 97 1.66 8.40 -1.73
N GLN A 98 1.14 7.99 -2.88
CA GLN A 98 1.89 7.49 -4.04
C GLN A 98 1.76 8.42 -5.26
N GLY A 99 1.38 9.68 -5.04
CA GLY A 99 1.15 10.68 -6.07
C GLY A 99 -0.22 10.57 -6.77
N GLY A 100 -1.08 9.64 -6.36
CA GLY A 100 -2.43 9.48 -6.86
C GLY A 100 -3.49 9.88 -5.83
N TYR A 101 -4.74 9.51 -6.14
CA TYR A 101 -5.88 9.74 -5.27
C TYR A 101 -6.70 8.47 -5.12
N GLY A 102 -7.08 8.15 -3.88
CA GLY A 102 -8.04 7.12 -3.57
C GLY A 102 -9.43 7.72 -3.40
N CYS A 103 -10.41 7.18 -4.11
CA CYS A 103 -11.81 7.57 -4.06
C CYS A 103 -12.64 6.48 -3.35
N PRO A 104 -13.72 6.86 -2.64
CA PRO A 104 -14.66 5.91 -2.04
C PRO A 104 -15.31 5.00 -3.09
#